data_AF-A0A5S3WFN9-F1
#
_entry.id   AF-A0A5S3WFN9-F1
#
_cell.length_a   1.000
_cell.length_b   1.000
_cell.length_c   1.000
_cell.angle_alpha   90.00
_cell.angle_beta   90.00
_cell.angle_gamma   90.00
#
_symmetry.space_group_name_H-M   'P 1'
#
loop_
_entity.id
_entity.type
_entity.pdbx_description
1 polymer ?
#
loop_
_entity_poly.entity_id
_entity_poly.type
_entity_poly.pdbx_seq_one_letter_code
_entity_poly.pdbx_strand_id
1 'polypeptide(L)' 'MDNDYNDLTGRKTSTKDLDWGNWQYTYNALGELLTQTDANGDIQRFEYDAL' A
#
# COMPACT_ATOMS: atom_id res chain seq x y z
N MET A 1 2.05 10.30 -11.75
CA MET A 1 1.73 9.48 -10.57
C MET A 1 0.66 10.18 -9.77
N ASP A 2 -0.49 9.54 -9.60
CA ASP A 2 -1.57 10.00 -8.73
C ASP A 2 -1.61 9.10 -7.50
N ASN A 3 -1.73 9.66 -6.31
CA ASN A 3 -1.76 8.90 -5.05
C ASN A 3 -3.09 9.12 -4.35
N ASP A 4 -3.67 8.02 -3.87
CA ASP A 4 -4.82 8.06 -2.98
C ASP A 4 -4.35 7.87 -1.54
N TYR A 5 -5.01 8.56 -0.62
CA TYR A 5 -4.71 8.50 0.80
C TYR A 5 -5.97 8.15 1.59
N ASN A 6 -5.79 7.45 2.70
CA ASN A 6 -6.84 7.21 3.67
C ASN A 6 -7.11 8.49 4.47
N ASP A 7 -8.36 8.97 4.46
CA ASP A 7 -8.73 10.24 5.09
C ASP A 7 -8.52 10.30 6.62
N LEU A 8 -8.54 9.15 7.30
CA LEU A 8 -8.40 9.08 8.76
C LEU A 8 -6.94 9.02 9.20
N THR A 9 -6.10 8.32 8.45
CA THR A 9 -4.71 8.04 8.82
C THR A 9 -3.70 8.84 8.00
N GLY A 10 -4.12 9.46 6.91
CA GLY A 10 -3.25 10.14 5.94
C GLY A 10 -2.30 9.20 5.19
N ARG A 11 -2.49 7.87 5.30
CA ARG A 11 -1.60 6.88 4.70
C ARG A 11 -1.99 6.61 3.26
N LYS A 12 -0.98 6.44 2.41
CA LYS A 12 -1.16 6.20 0.97
C LYS A 12 -1.76 4.82 0.73
N THR A 13 -2.97 4.73 0.18
CA THR A 13 -3.65 3.45 -0.09
C THR A 13 -3.45 2.96 -1.51
N SER A 14 -3.14 3.86 -2.43
CA SER A 14 -2.98 3.54 -3.85
C SER A 14 -2.04 4.52 -4.54
N THR A 15 -1.30 4.03 -5.53
CA THR A 15 -0.49 4.82 -6.45
C THR A 15 -0.80 4.38 -7.86
N LYS A 16 -1.32 5.31 -8.66
CA LYS A 16 -1.55 5.10 -10.08
C LYS A 16 -0.43 5.74 -10.88
N ASP A 17 0.35 4.90 -11.53
CA ASP A 17 1.34 5.31 -12.52
C ASP A 17 0.92 4.91 -13.93
N LEU A 18 1.24 5.75 -14.92
CA LEU A 18 0.87 5.49 -16.32
C LEU A 18 1.75 4.44 -16.98
N ASP A 19 2.98 4.27 -16.49
CA ASP A 19 3.99 3.36 -17.02
C ASP A 19 4.02 2.05 -16.22
N TRP A 20 3.90 2.13 -14.89
CA TRP A 20 3.98 0.97 -13.98
C TRP A 20 2.62 0.46 -13.48
N GLY A 21 1.52 1.10 -13.87
CA GLY A 21 0.17 0.72 -13.52
C GLY A 21 -0.24 1.08 -12.08
N ASN A 22 -1.27 0.40 -11.57
CA ASN A 22 -1.83 0.69 -10.25
C ASN A 22 -1.20 -0.17 -9.16
N TRP A 23 -0.80 0.47 -8.07
CA TRP A 23 -0.26 -0.16 -6.88
C TRP A 23 -1.18 0.08 -5.71
N GLN A 24 -1.39 -0.94 -4.88
CA GLN A 24 -2.24 -0.86 -3.70
C GLN A 24 -1.47 -1.23 -2.45
N TYR A 25 -1.81 -0.58 -1.34
CA TYR A 25 -1.13 -0.71 -0.06
C TYR A 25 -2.13 -0.90 1.07
N THR A 26 -1.84 -1.82 1.99
CA THR A 26 -2.62 -2.00 3.23
C THR A 26 -1.74 -1.85 4.44
N TYR A 27 -2.32 -1.42 5.56
CA TYR A 27 -1.58 -1.11 6.78
C TYR A 27 -2.25 -1.73 8.00
N ASN A 28 -1.47 -2.04 9.01
CA ASN A 28 -1.99 -2.42 10.32
C ASN A 28 -2.41 -1.17 11.13
N ALA A 29 -2.96 -1.40 12.33
CA ALA A 29 -3.39 -0.34 13.22
C ALA A 29 -2.24 0.60 13.63
N LEU A 30 -1.02 0.09 13.71
CA LEU A 30 0.18 0.86 14.07
C LEU A 30 0.71 1.70 12.90
N GLY A 31 0.39 1.33 11.66
CA GLY A 31 0.86 2.01 10.45
C GLY A 31 1.97 1.37 9.69
N GLU A 32 2.22 0.13 10.01
CA GLU A 32 3.16 -0.69 9.29
C GLU A 32 2.46 -1.27 8.08
N LEU A 33 3.17 -1.31 6.95
CA LEU A 33 2.64 -1.74 5.66
C LEU A 33 2.46 -3.26 5.68
N LEU A 34 1.24 -3.78 5.66
CA LEU A 34 1.02 -5.23 5.66
C LEU A 34 1.15 -5.84 4.27
N THR A 35 0.60 -5.17 3.24
CA THR A 35 0.64 -5.69 1.87
C THR A 35 0.92 -4.60 0.86
N GLN A 36 1.59 -4.99 -0.20
CA GLN A 36 1.77 -4.21 -1.41
C GLN A 36 1.35 -5.08 -2.60
N THR A 37 0.44 -4.59 -3.42
CA THR A 37 -0.02 -5.24 -4.64
C THR A 37 0.36 -4.40 -5.83
N ASP A 38 1.02 -5.00 -6.81
CA ASP A 38 1.39 -4.31 -8.06
C ASP A 38 0.27 -4.38 -9.12
N ALA A 39 0.53 -3.80 -10.28
CA ALA A 39 -0.42 -3.76 -11.39
C ALA A 39 -0.67 -5.12 -12.04
N ASN A 40 0.24 -6.08 -11.87
CA ASN A 40 0.12 -7.45 -12.37
C ASN A 40 -0.69 -8.34 -11.40
N GLY A 41 -0.98 -7.83 -10.20
CA GLY A 41 -1.65 -8.55 -9.13
C GLY A 41 -0.70 -9.32 -8.22
N ASP A 42 0.61 -9.12 -8.35
CA ASP A 42 1.60 -9.72 -7.47
C ASP A 42 1.54 -9.07 -6.09
N ILE A 43 1.40 -9.91 -5.05
CA ILE A 43 1.20 -9.47 -3.67
C ILE A 43 2.46 -9.76 -2.86
N GLN A 44 3.08 -8.70 -2.36
CA GLN A 44 4.12 -8.77 -1.33
C GLN A 44 3.48 -8.54 0.04
N ARG A 45 3.83 -9.39 1.01
CA ARG A 45 3.35 -9.32 2.39
C ARG A 45 4.51 -9.04 3.32
N PHE A 46 4.29 -8.18 4.30
CA PHE A 46 5.25 -7.87 5.35
C PHE A 46 4.65 -8.26 6.69
N GLU A 47 5.46 -8.91 7.51
CA GLU A 47 5.12 -9.32 8.85
C GLU A 47 6.05 -8.59 9.83
N TYR A 48 5.46 -8.03 10.87
CA TYR A 48 6.17 -7.28 11.89
C TYR A 48 5.99 -8.01 13.22
N ASP A 49 7.09 -8.25 13.91
CA ASP A 49 7.08 -8.78 15.27
C ASP A 49 7.05 -7.62 16.27
N ALA A 50 6.20 -7.74 17.27
CA ALA A 50 6.11 -6.79 18.38
C ALA A 50 7.13 -7.20 19.44
N LEU A 51 8.42 -6.98 19.15
CA LEU A 51 9.51 -7.28 20.08
C LEU A 51 9.74 -6.18 21.12
#